data_AF-S3LPE5-F1
#
_entry.id   AF-S3LPE5-F1
#
_cell.length_a   1.000
_cell.length_b   1.000
_cell.length_c   1.000
_cell.angle_alpha   90.00
_cell.angle_beta   90.00
_cell.angle_gamma   90.00
#
_symmetry.space_group_name_H-M   'P 1'
#
loop_
_entity.id
_entity.type
_entity.pdbx_description
1 polymer ?
#
loop_
_entity_poly.entity_id
_entity_poly.type
_entity_poly.pdbx_seq_one_letter_code
_entity_poly.pdbx_strand_id
1 'polypeptide(L)' 'MSKAHRGKGIKSVPNHGRGTCPVTGQTGVKLLYEQEIDGKKVNISKVGRAMLKNKKAAEAKA' A
#
# COMPACT_ATOMS: atom_id res chain seq x y z
N MET A 1 14.68 -11.45 -4.10
CA MET A 1 14.66 -9.99 -3.84
C MET A 1 16.08 -9.53 -3.52
N SER A 2 16.84 -9.05 -4.50
CA SER A 2 18.16 -8.49 -4.20
C SER A 2 17.97 -7.36 -3.17
N LYS A 3 18.78 -7.34 -2.11
CA LYS A 3 18.66 -6.33 -1.04
C LYS A 3 19.00 -4.92 -1.55
N ALA A 4 19.60 -4.80 -2.74
CA ALA A 4 20.04 -3.56 -3.36
C ALA A 4 18.90 -2.54 -3.57
N HIS A 5 17.65 -3.00 -3.74
CA HIS A 5 16.50 -2.11 -3.91
C HIS A 5 15.64 -1.98 -2.66
N ARG A 6 16.02 -2.61 -1.55
CA ARG A 6 15.22 -2.61 -0.31
C ARG A 6 15.33 -1.25 0.37
N GLY A 7 14.29 -0.43 0.25
CA GLY A 7 14.21 0.87 0.92
C GLY A 7 14.86 2.03 0.19
N LYS A 8 15.23 1.85 -1.08
CA LYS A 8 15.64 2.96 -1.96
C LYS A 8 14.49 3.98 -2.02
N GLY A 9 14.77 5.24 -1.69
CA GLY A 9 13.78 6.32 -1.66
C GLY A 9 12.85 6.36 -0.45
N ILE A 10 12.85 5.35 0.44
CA ILE A 10 12.02 5.37 1.65
C ILE A 10 12.63 6.27 2.74
N LYS A 11 13.97 6.33 2.81
CA LYS A 11 14.68 7.13 3.84
C LYS A 11 14.42 8.63 3.71
N SER A 12 14.19 9.13 2.49
CA SER A 12 13.92 10.54 2.18
C SER A 12 12.48 10.96 2.47
N VAL A 13 11.56 10.02 2.71
CA VAL A 13 10.16 10.31 3.00
C VAL A 13 10.00 10.49 4.52
N PRO A 14 9.19 11.47 4.98
CA PRO A 14 8.86 11.63 6.39
C PRO A 14 8.44 10.29 7.01
N ASN A 15 8.93 10.03 8.23
CA ASN A 15 8.67 8.79 8.97
C ASN A 15 8.97 7.50 8.18
N HIS A 16 9.92 7.55 7.23
CA HIS A 16 10.26 6.42 6.37
C HIS A 16 9.04 5.84 5.63
N GLY A 17 8.13 6.72 5.18
CA GLY A 17 6.90 6.35 4.49
C GLY A 17 5.91 5.55 5.33
N ARG A 18 6.04 5.59 6.67
CA ARG A 18 5.11 4.94 7.59
C ARG A 18 3.94 5.87 7.91
N GLY A 19 2.73 5.34 7.82
CA GLY A 19 1.51 6.06 8.15
C GLY A 19 0.36 5.10 8.44
N THR A 20 -0.84 5.65 8.43
CA THR A 20 -2.09 4.89 8.58
C THR A 20 -2.57 4.46 7.20
N CYS A 21 -2.79 3.17 7.00
CA CYS A 21 -3.31 2.65 5.75
C CYS A 21 -4.82 2.88 5.64
N PRO A 22 -5.34 3.57 4.60
CA PRO A 22 -6.76 3.86 4.47
C PRO A 22 -7.63 2.62 4.22
N VAL A 23 -7.04 1.52 3.75
CA VAL A 23 -7.75 0.27 3.46
C VAL A 23 -7.87 -0.64 4.67
N THR A 24 -6.82 -0.70 5.49
CA THR A 24 -6.70 -1.67 6.59
C THR A 24 -6.81 -1.04 7.97
N GLY A 25 -6.80 0.29 8.06
CA GLY A 25 -6.75 1.03 9.34
C GLY A 25 -5.45 0.88 10.14
N GLN A 26 -4.54 -0.01 9.71
CA GLN A 26 -3.28 -0.25 10.41
C GLN A 26 -2.40 0.99 10.40
N THR A 27 -1.84 1.30 11.57
CA THR A 27 -0.91 2.42 11.81
C THR A 27 0.54 1.93 11.76
N GLY A 28 1.48 2.84 11.47
CA GLY A 28 2.91 2.53 11.42
C GLY A 28 3.36 1.66 10.24
N VAL A 29 2.48 1.42 9.26
CA VAL A 29 2.76 0.59 8.08
C VAL A 29 3.29 1.43 6.92
N LYS A 30 4.17 0.84 6.12
CA LYS A 30 4.76 1.53 4.95
C LYS A 30 3.74 1.65 3.83
N LEU A 31 3.42 2.89 3.46
CA LEU A 31 2.51 3.24 2.37
C LEU A 31 3.31 3.39 1.07
N LEU A 32 3.57 2.26 0.40
CA LEU A 32 4.49 2.19 -0.75
C LEU A 32 3.79 2.06 -2.09
N TYR A 33 2.51 1.72 -2.09
CA TYR A 33 1.79 1.43 -3.32
C TYR A 33 0.74 2.50 -3.55
N GLU A 34 0.94 3.28 -4.60
CA GLU A 34 -0.12 4.15 -5.12
C GLU A 34 -1.25 3.30 -5.69
N GLN A 35 -2.46 3.56 -5.21
CA GLN A 35 -3.65 2.98 -5.78
C GLN A 35 -4.76 4.03 -5.75
N GLU A 36 -5.57 4.02 -6.80
CA GLU A 36 -6.73 4.88 -6.88
C GLU A 36 -7.88 4.24 -6.12
N ILE A 37 -8.36 4.95 -5.09
CA ILE A 37 -9.57 4.62 -4.33
C ILE A 37 -10.48 5.84 -4.46
N ASP A 38 -11.70 5.63 -4.94
CA ASP A 38 -12.74 6.67 -5.04
C ASP A 38 -12.26 7.95 -5.76
N GLY A 39 -11.51 7.79 -6.85
CA GLY A 39 -10.97 8.89 -7.67
C GLY A 39 -9.78 9.63 -7.04
N LYS A 40 -9.27 9.19 -5.88
CA LYS A 40 -8.09 9.75 -5.23
C LYS A 40 -6.94 8.75 -5.24
N LYS A 41 -5.78 9.21 -5.70
CA LYS A 41 -4.53 8.45 -5.60
C LYS A 41 -4.08 8.45 -4.15
N VAL A 42 -4.15 7.31 -3.49
CA VAL A 42 -3.72 7.13 -2.11
C VAL A 42 -2.61 6.11 -2.02
N ASN A 43 -1.66 6.37 -1.12
CA ASN A 43 -0.59 5.42 -0.83
C ASN A 43 -1.10 4.39 0.17
N ILE A 44 -0.99 3.11 -0.19
CA ILE A 44 -1.55 1.98 0.55
C ILE A 44 -0.42 1.05 0.99
N SER A 45 -0.65 0.35 2.10
CA SER A 45 0.21 -0.75 2.54
C SER A 45 0.19 -1.94 1.57
N LYS A 46 1.21 -2.80 1.66
CA LYS A 46 1.24 -4.08 0.93
C LYS A 46 -0.03 -4.91 1.16
N VAL A 47 -0.54 -4.90 2.38
CA VAL A 47 -1.72 -5.67 2.80
C VAL A 47 -2.99 -5.07 2.17
N GLY A 48 -3.14 -3.75 2.20
CA GLY A 48 -4.29 -3.09 1.57
C GLY A 48 -4.35 -3.34 0.05
N ARG A 49 -3.20 -3.34 -0.63
CA ARG A 49 -3.13 -3.72 -2.05
C ARG A 49 -3.59 -5.16 -2.30
N ALA A 50 -3.19 -6.10 -1.44
CA ALA A 50 -3.60 -7.51 -1.55
C ALA A 50 -5.11 -7.69 -1.31
N MET A 51 -5.66 -7.01 -0.30
CA MET A 51 -7.11 -7.02 -0.04
C MET A 51 -7.91 -6.49 -1.23
N LEU A 52 -7.49 -5.39 -1.84
CA LEU A 52 -8.18 -4.84 -3.00
C LEU A 52 -8.12 -5.79 -4.21
N LYS A 53 -6.98 -6.47 -4.42
CA LYS A 53 -6.89 -7.50 -5.46
C LYS A 53 -7.81 -8.69 -5.18
N ASN A 54 -7.87 -9.14 -3.93
CA ASN A 54 -8.72 -10.27 -3.54
C ASN A 54 -10.21 -9.93 -3.65
N LYS A 55 -10.61 -8.71 -3.26
CA LYS A 55 -11.99 -8.22 -3.45
C LYS A 55 -12.39 -8.22 -4.92
N LYS A 56 -11.55 -7.62 -5.79
CA LYS A 56 -11.77 -7.64 -7.25
C LYS A 56 -11.86 -9.06 -7.82
N ALA A 57 -11.01 -9.97 -7.36
CA ALA A 57 -11.03 -11.37 -7.79
C ALA A 57 -12.26 -12.13 -7.29
N ALA A 58 -12.79 -11.80 -6.11
CA ALA A 58 -14.03 -12.36 -5.59
C ALA A 58 -15.25 -11.84 -6.36
N GLU A 59 -15.30 -10.53 -6.65
CA GLU A 59 -16.36 -9.89 -7.45
C GLU A 59 -16.41 -10.44 -8.88
N ALA A 60 -15.25 -10.72 -9.50
CA ALA A 60 -15.19 -11.32 -10.85
C ALA A 60 -15.59 -12.80 -10.90
N LYS A 61 -15.76 -13.46 -9.74
CA LYS A 61 -16.07 -14.88 -9.64
C LYS A 61 -17.52 -15.14 -9.19
N ALA A 62 -18.26 -14.09 -8.82
CA ALA A 62 -19.69 -14.11 -8.54
C ALA A 62 -20.48 -13.83 -9.82
#